data_AF-A0A7X2TW31-F1
#
_entry.id   AF-A0A7X2TW31-F1
#
_cell.length_a   1.000
_cell.length_b   1.000
_cell.length_c   1.000
_cell.angle_alpha   90.00
_cell.angle_beta   90.00
_cell.angle_gamma   90.00
#
_symmetry.space_group_name_H-M   'P 1'
#
loop_
_entity.id
_entity.type
_entity.pdbx_description
1 polymer ?
#
loop_
_entity_poly.entity_id
_entity_poly.type
_entity_poly.pdbx_seq_one_letter_code
_entity_poly.pdbx_strand_id
1 'polypeptide(L)'
;MAPSWLTLIAVVMIVAACVTSGIAAKDTKVARDSYRGIPPHAQVAQEVEGARSAYKGMLNGWQPKQAEIDVELKAYRGSYAGAFSHRSGNRMAWDSQPYFNTGSWDFLSFMLIGMALAKWNLLAGAWQRNTYAWVALSGIAAGTAIGVWGANHLAAANFAPVAAMESYTVYQLQRLLMSIGYLAAIVGIVQARWLGLLTRPLSAVGRMAFSNYILHTLICTTLFYGHGFGWFGKLQRYELYYVVAAIWLLQLIVSPIWLRAYRFGPIEWCWRSLTYWKRQQMRQPTSAQSSLAENPV
;
A
#
# COMPACT_ATOMS: atom_id res chain seq x y z
N MET A 1 -8.83 25.01 -10.63
CA MET A 1 -7.48 24.69 -11.13
C MET A 1 -7.59 23.75 -12.33
N ALA A 2 -6.86 24.07 -13.41
CA ALA A 2 -6.79 23.25 -14.61
C ALA A 2 -5.98 21.96 -14.35
N PRO A 3 -6.25 20.84 -15.07
CA PRO A 3 -5.53 19.58 -14.87
C PRO A 3 -4.01 19.71 -15.02
N SER A 4 -3.54 20.56 -15.94
CA SER A 4 -2.12 20.82 -16.19
C SER A 4 -1.38 21.37 -14.96
N TRP A 5 -2.02 22.26 -14.20
CA TRP A 5 -1.46 22.80 -12.97
C TRP A 5 -1.40 21.74 -11.85
N LEU A 6 -2.43 20.91 -11.74
CA LEU A 6 -2.44 19.81 -10.77
C LEU A 6 -1.31 18.82 -11.06
N THR A 7 -1.08 18.47 -12.33
CA THR A 7 0.04 17.61 -12.72
C THR A 7 1.38 18.26 -12.50
N LEU A 8 1.54 19.55 -12.82
CA LEU A 8 2.80 20.26 -12.62
C LEU A 8 3.21 20.28 -11.15
N ILE A 9 2.28 20.66 -10.26
CA ILE A 9 2.53 20.68 -8.80
C ILE A 9 2.90 19.27 -8.32
N ALA A 10 2.15 18.25 -8.74
CA ALA A 10 2.44 16.88 -8.33
C ALA A 10 3.82 16.40 -8.80
N VAL A 11 4.23 16.74 -10.04
CA VAL A 11 5.56 16.39 -10.55
C VAL A 11 6.66 17.08 -9.74
N VAL A 12 6.52 18.36 -9.40
CA VAL A 12 7.48 19.07 -8.54
C VAL A 12 7.62 18.37 -7.19
N MET A 13 6.50 17.96 -6.58
CA MET A 13 6.50 17.24 -5.31
C MET A 13 7.18 15.87 -5.40
N ILE A 14 6.93 15.12 -6.48
CA ILE A 14 7.58 13.83 -6.74
C ILE A 14 9.08 14.01 -6.95
N VAL A 15 9.50 15.00 -7.74
CA VAL A 15 10.91 15.30 -7.97
C VAL A 15 11.60 15.65 -6.64
N ALA A 16 10.96 16.47 -5.81
CA ALA A 16 11.50 16.78 -4.48
C ALA A 16 11.65 15.53 -3.60
N ALA A 17 10.68 14.61 -3.63
CA ALA A 17 10.75 13.34 -2.91
C ALA A 17 11.86 12.41 -3.45
N CYS A 18 12.11 12.41 -4.76
CA CYS A 18 13.24 11.69 -5.35
C CYS A 18 14.59 12.28 -4.92
N VAL A 19 14.70 13.62 -4.89
CA VAL A 19 15.90 14.32 -4.45
C VAL A 19 16.20 14.02 -2.98
N THR A 20 15.20 14.07 -2.10
CA THR A 20 15.38 13.79 -0.66
C THR A 20 15.80 12.33 -0.43
N SER A 21 15.23 11.39 -1.20
CA SER A 21 15.66 9.98 -1.19
C SER A 21 17.10 9.82 -1.68
N GLY A 22 17.52 10.60 -2.70
CA GLY A 22 18.89 10.61 -3.21
C GLY A 22 19.90 11.14 -2.20
N ILE A 23 19.54 12.18 -1.44
CA ILE A 23 20.34 12.70 -0.32
C ILE A 23 20.49 11.61 0.75
N ALA A 24 19.40 10.98 1.17
CA ALA A 24 19.45 9.89 2.15
C ALA A 24 20.32 8.71 1.70
N ALA A 25 20.27 8.34 0.41
CA ALA A 25 21.14 7.30 -0.15
C ALA A 25 22.63 7.71 -0.10
N LYS A 26 22.95 8.97 -0.38
CA LYS A 26 24.30 9.52 -0.24
C LYS A 26 24.78 9.47 1.21
N ASP A 27 23.96 9.92 2.16
CA ASP A 27 24.31 9.92 3.58
C ASP A 27 24.55 8.48 4.09
N THR A 28 23.74 7.53 3.63
CA THR A 28 23.90 6.11 3.96
C THR A 28 25.20 5.54 3.39
N LYS A 29 25.63 5.96 2.19
CA LYS A 29 26.95 5.58 1.62
C LYS A 29 28.09 6.10 2.48
N VAL A 30 28.04 7.37 2.87
CA VAL A 30 29.06 7.97 3.75
C VAL A 30 29.13 7.20 5.07
N ALA A 31 27.98 6.88 5.67
CA ALA A 31 27.93 6.09 6.90
C ALA A 31 28.51 4.67 6.75
N ARG A 32 28.26 4.01 5.61
CA ARG A 32 28.87 2.71 5.27
C ARG A 32 30.40 2.82 5.14
N ASP A 33 30.89 3.83 4.44
CA ASP A 33 32.32 3.98 4.15
C ASP A 33 33.10 4.33 5.42
N SER A 34 32.51 5.18 6.28
CA SER A 34 32.95 5.42 7.65
C SER A 34 32.97 4.13 8.49
N TYR A 35 31.94 3.29 8.39
CA TYR A 35 31.89 2.00 9.07
C TYR A 35 32.99 1.02 8.61
N ARG A 36 33.36 1.07 7.33
CA ARG A 36 34.43 0.27 6.71
C ARG A 36 35.83 0.82 6.97
N GLY A 37 35.97 1.95 7.66
CA GLY A 37 37.25 2.52 8.07
C GLY A 37 37.95 3.35 7.00
N ILE A 38 37.23 3.94 6.04
CA ILE A 38 37.76 4.94 5.09
C ILE A 38 37.57 6.34 5.71
N PRO A 39 38.62 7.03 6.21
CA PRO A 39 38.45 8.30 6.94
C PRO A 39 38.87 9.53 6.11
N PRO A 40 38.33 10.72 6.43
CA PRO A 40 39.12 11.95 6.26
C PRO A 40 39.09 12.85 7.52
N HIS A 41 40.25 13.16 8.09
CA HIS A 41 40.55 14.26 9.04
C HIS A 41 39.83 14.35 10.42
N ALA A 42 40.47 14.97 11.42
CA ALA A 42 40.17 14.82 12.86
C ALA A 42 38.81 15.35 13.34
N GLN A 43 38.24 16.40 12.72
CA GLN A 43 36.89 16.90 13.03
C GLN A 43 35.79 15.92 12.62
N VAL A 44 36.11 15.05 11.65
CA VAL A 44 35.23 14.03 11.09
C VAL A 44 35.22 12.77 11.97
N ALA A 45 36.13 12.62 12.95
CA ALA A 45 36.19 11.41 13.79
C ALA A 45 34.93 11.21 14.67
N GLN A 46 34.41 12.29 15.27
CA GLN A 46 33.18 12.23 16.08
C GLN A 46 31.93 12.03 15.20
N GLU A 47 31.90 12.67 14.01
CA GLU A 47 30.87 12.45 13.00
C GLU A 47 30.92 11.02 12.42
N VAL A 48 32.12 10.46 12.25
CA VAL A 48 32.39 9.09 11.78
C VAL A 48 31.93 8.07 12.80
N GLU A 49 32.15 8.29 14.09
CA GLU A 49 31.70 7.37 15.13
C GLU A 49 30.16 7.35 15.22
N GLY A 50 29.53 8.52 15.12
CA GLY A 50 28.07 8.64 14.97
C GLY A 50 27.54 7.93 13.72
N ALA A 51 28.16 8.16 12.57
CA ALA A 51 27.77 7.55 11.30
C ALA A 51 28.01 6.02 11.28
N ARG A 52 29.09 5.56 11.90
CA ARG A 52 29.41 4.13 12.08
C ARG A 52 28.38 3.45 12.96
N SER A 53 28.00 4.09 14.07
CA SER A 53 26.93 3.60 14.96
C SER A 53 25.59 3.54 14.22
N ALA A 54 25.24 4.58 13.44
CA ALA A 54 24.01 4.63 12.66
C ALA A 54 23.94 3.50 11.61
N TYR A 55 25.01 3.29 10.83
CA TYR A 55 25.04 2.21 9.84
C TYR A 55 25.00 0.82 10.49
N LYS A 56 25.69 0.64 11.61
CA LYS A 56 25.64 -0.60 12.41
C LYS A 56 24.23 -0.88 12.94
N GLY A 57 23.54 0.14 13.45
CA GLY A 57 22.15 0.03 13.90
C GLY A 57 21.21 -0.38 12.76
N MET A 58 21.38 0.20 11.58
CA MET A 58 20.62 -0.17 10.38
C MET A 58 20.89 -1.61 9.94
N LEU A 59 22.16 -2.05 9.94
CA LEU A 59 22.51 -3.45 9.64
C LEU A 59 21.84 -4.42 10.60
N ASN A 60 21.87 -4.15 11.91
CA ASN A 60 21.21 -4.99 12.92
C ASN A 60 19.68 -5.07 12.67
N GLY A 61 19.04 -3.96 12.29
CA GLY A 61 17.61 -3.96 11.97
C GLY A 61 17.25 -4.73 10.70
N TRP A 62 18.15 -4.78 9.71
CA TRP A 62 17.95 -5.49 8.44
C TRP A 62 18.32 -6.97 8.51
N GLN A 63 19.18 -7.33 9.45
CA GLN A 63 19.61 -8.70 9.73
C GLN A 63 19.41 -8.99 11.22
N PRO A 64 18.15 -9.07 11.68
CA PRO A 64 17.85 -9.27 13.08
C PRO A 64 18.41 -10.60 13.57
N LYS A 65 18.88 -10.63 14.82
CA LYS A 65 19.38 -11.86 15.43
C LYS A 65 18.21 -12.78 15.78
N GLN A 66 18.46 -14.09 15.82
CA GLN A 66 17.43 -15.07 16.19
C GLN A 66 16.73 -14.75 17.53
N ALA A 67 17.49 -14.26 18.52
CA ALA A 67 16.93 -13.86 19.81
C ALA A 67 15.91 -12.70 19.69
N GLU A 68 16.13 -11.75 18.77
CA GLU A 68 15.20 -10.63 18.53
C GLU A 68 13.92 -11.15 17.83
N ILE A 69 14.08 -12.08 16.89
CA ILE A 69 12.98 -12.78 16.23
C ILE A 69 12.16 -13.56 17.26
N ASP A 70 12.79 -14.28 18.19
CA ASP A 70 12.10 -15.09 19.20
C ASP A 70 11.29 -14.22 20.17
N VAL A 71 11.81 -13.03 20.53
CA VAL A 71 11.08 -12.04 21.34
C VAL A 71 9.83 -11.56 20.59
N GLU A 72 9.96 -11.24 19.31
CA GLU A 72 8.83 -10.84 18.48
C GLU A 72 7.79 -11.96 18.34
N LEU A 73 8.23 -13.19 18.01
CA LEU A 73 7.37 -14.37 17.92
C LEU A 73 6.62 -14.61 19.23
N LYS A 74 7.29 -14.51 20.38
CA LYS A 74 6.67 -14.67 21.69
C LYS A 74 5.63 -13.58 21.97
N ALA A 75 5.91 -12.33 21.61
CA ALA A 75 4.97 -11.23 21.79
C ALA A 75 3.70 -11.41 20.94
N TYR A 76 3.84 -11.69 19.64
CA TYR A 76 2.71 -11.83 18.72
C TYR A 76 1.91 -13.13 18.92
N ARG A 77 2.55 -14.21 19.38
CA ARG A 77 1.88 -15.47 19.73
C ARG A 77 1.35 -15.50 21.17
N GLY A 78 1.65 -14.49 21.98
CA GLY A 78 1.18 -14.34 23.35
C GLY A 78 -0.18 -13.65 23.46
N SER A 79 -0.39 -12.94 24.58
CA SER A 79 -1.63 -12.19 24.80
C SER A 79 -1.71 -10.94 23.93
N TYR A 80 -2.93 -10.43 23.75
CA TYR A 80 -3.14 -9.14 23.08
C TYR A 80 -2.33 -8.00 23.73
N ALA A 81 -2.26 -7.97 25.08
CA ALA A 81 -1.50 -6.96 25.80
C ALA A 81 0.00 -7.02 25.50
N GLY A 82 0.57 -8.23 25.41
CA GLY A 82 1.98 -8.43 25.04
C GLY A 82 2.29 -8.00 23.61
N ALA A 83 1.42 -8.36 22.65
CA ALA A 83 1.56 -7.90 21.27
C ALA A 83 1.39 -6.37 21.15
N PHE A 84 0.44 -5.79 21.90
CA PHE A 84 0.20 -4.35 21.92
C PHE A 84 1.38 -3.58 22.49
N SER A 85 1.92 -3.99 23.64
CA SER A 85 3.06 -3.31 24.28
C SER A 85 4.34 -3.41 23.45
N HIS A 86 4.58 -4.57 22.82
CA HIS A 86 5.72 -4.74 21.90
C HIS A 86 5.61 -3.82 20.68
N ARG A 87 4.40 -3.66 20.13
CA ARG A 87 4.15 -2.83 18.93
C ARG A 87 4.11 -1.33 19.23
N SER A 88 3.53 -0.91 20.36
CA SER A 88 3.14 0.49 20.58
C SER A 88 4.32 1.45 20.51
N GLY A 89 5.48 1.08 21.08
CA GLY A 89 6.69 1.90 21.05
C GLY A 89 7.19 2.19 19.63
N ASN A 90 7.28 1.15 18.80
CA ASN A 90 7.68 1.30 17.40
C ASN A 90 6.60 2.00 16.58
N ARG A 91 5.32 1.68 16.84
CA ARG A 91 4.20 2.18 16.03
C ARG A 91 4.00 3.69 16.16
N MET A 92 4.19 4.26 17.35
CA MET A 92 4.06 5.71 17.56
C MET A 92 5.09 6.51 16.74
N ALA A 93 6.33 6.02 16.63
CA ALA A 93 7.33 6.63 15.76
C ALA A 93 6.90 6.57 14.28
N TRP A 94 6.48 5.40 13.81
CA TRP A 94 6.07 5.22 12.40
C TRP A 94 4.77 5.95 12.01
N ASP A 95 3.80 6.08 12.92
CA ASP A 95 2.54 6.79 12.63
C ASP A 95 2.72 8.31 12.69
N SER A 96 3.71 8.83 13.45
CA SER A 96 3.99 10.26 13.52
C SER A 96 4.94 10.75 12.42
N GLN A 97 5.90 9.92 12.00
CA GLN A 97 6.92 10.26 10.99
C GLN A 97 6.35 10.91 9.70
N PRO A 98 5.24 10.42 9.10
CA PRO A 98 4.75 10.95 7.83
C PRO A 98 4.24 12.39 7.94
N TYR A 99 3.78 12.82 9.11
CA TYR A 99 3.29 14.20 9.33
C TYR A 99 4.43 15.22 9.42
N PHE A 100 5.62 14.79 9.84
CA PHE A 100 6.78 15.67 10.06
C PHE A 100 7.87 15.50 9.00
N ASN A 101 7.76 14.49 8.12
CA ASN A 101 8.71 14.23 7.04
C ASN A 101 8.05 14.41 5.66
N THR A 102 8.88 14.42 4.62
CA THR A 102 8.54 14.47 3.18
C THR A 102 7.53 13.41 2.71
N GLY A 103 7.18 12.41 3.53
CA GLY A 103 6.14 11.42 3.25
C GLY A 103 4.75 12.02 3.01
N SER A 104 4.42 13.16 3.61
CA SER A 104 3.15 13.85 3.34
C SER A 104 3.05 14.36 1.89
N TRP A 105 4.19 14.69 1.25
CA TRP A 105 4.21 15.18 -0.13
C TRP A 105 3.90 14.06 -1.12
N ASP A 106 4.30 12.84 -0.80
CA ASP A 106 4.02 11.66 -1.63
C ASP A 106 2.51 11.47 -1.80
N PHE A 107 1.75 11.35 -0.70
CA PHE A 107 0.30 11.15 -0.76
C PHE A 107 -0.43 12.29 -1.49
N LEU A 108 -0.04 13.54 -1.21
CA LEU A 108 -0.67 14.70 -1.83
C LEU A 108 -0.39 14.74 -3.34
N SER A 109 0.83 14.40 -3.78
CA SER A 109 1.18 14.35 -5.20
C SER A 109 0.34 13.34 -5.98
N PHE A 110 0.17 12.13 -5.45
CA PHE A 110 -0.67 11.10 -6.07
C PHE A 110 -2.16 11.47 -6.07
N MET A 111 -2.65 12.16 -5.03
CA MET A 111 -4.00 12.69 -5.00
C MET A 111 -4.22 13.77 -6.08
N LEU A 112 -3.26 14.69 -6.26
CA LEU A 112 -3.28 15.71 -7.30
C LEU A 112 -3.27 15.10 -8.71
N ILE A 113 -2.45 14.08 -8.94
CA ILE A 113 -2.45 13.31 -10.19
C ILE A 113 -3.81 12.64 -10.40
N GLY A 114 -4.34 11.96 -9.38
CA GLY A 114 -5.67 11.33 -9.44
C GLY A 114 -6.77 12.33 -9.81
N MET A 115 -6.75 13.52 -9.22
CA MET A 115 -7.68 14.62 -9.57
C MET A 115 -7.49 15.12 -11.00
N ALA A 116 -6.25 15.23 -11.48
CA ALA A 116 -5.98 15.63 -12.86
C ALA A 116 -6.50 14.58 -13.86
N LEU A 117 -6.23 13.30 -13.61
CA LEU A 117 -6.73 12.18 -14.42
C LEU A 117 -8.26 12.10 -14.41
N ALA A 118 -8.89 12.36 -13.26
CA ALA A 118 -10.35 12.44 -13.15
C ALA A 118 -10.91 13.57 -14.02
N LYS A 119 -10.28 14.76 -13.99
CA LYS A 119 -10.68 15.91 -14.83
C LYS A 119 -10.41 15.71 -16.32
N TRP A 120 -9.44 14.87 -16.68
CA TRP A 120 -9.24 14.41 -18.06
C TRP A 120 -10.19 13.30 -18.47
N ASN A 121 -11.17 12.95 -17.63
CA ASN A 121 -12.17 11.91 -17.89
C ASN A 121 -11.57 10.50 -18.08
N LEU A 122 -10.34 10.26 -17.61
CA LEU A 122 -9.75 8.92 -17.59
C LEU A 122 -10.63 7.99 -16.75
N LEU A 123 -11.00 8.42 -15.53
CA LEU A 123 -11.85 7.63 -14.63
C LEU A 123 -13.29 7.46 -15.13
N ALA A 124 -13.79 8.43 -15.91
CA ALA A 124 -15.11 8.37 -16.51
C ALA A 124 -15.18 7.41 -17.71
N GLY A 125 -14.04 6.89 -18.15
CA GLY A 125 -14.00 5.98 -19.29
C GLY A 125 -14.12 6.66 -20.65
N ALA A 126 -13.76 7.94 -20.77
CA ALA A 126 -14.04 8.72 -21.98
C ALA A 126 -12.96 8.63 -23.06
N TRP A 127 -11.78 8.07 -22.78
CA TRP A 127 -10.73 7.95 -23.80
C TRP A 127 -11.00 6.80 -24.78
N GLN A 128 -10.33 6.84 -25.93
CA GLN A 128 -10.41 5.74 -26.89
C GLN A 128 -9.77 4.47 -26.30
N ARG A 129 -10.30 3.29 -26.69
CA ARG A 129 -9.81 1.99 -26.20
C ARG A 129 -8.30 1.80 -26.42
N ASN A 130 -7.79 2.22 -27.58
CA ASN A 130 -6.37 2.13 -27.91
C ASN A 130 -5.52 3.02 -26.99
N THR A 131 -6.02 4.20 -26.60
CA THR A 131 -5.32 5.08 -25.66
C THR A 131 -5.20 4.42 -24.29
N TYR A 132 -6.26 3.78 -23.78
CA TYR A 132 -6.16 3.00 -22.54
C TYR A 132 -5.15 1.87 -22.63
N ALA A 133 -5.16 1.11 -23.74
CA ALA A 133 -4.22 0.02 -23.96
C ALA A 133 -2.77 0.52 -24.01
N TRP A 134 -2.48 1.59 -24.74
CA TRP A 134 -1.14 2.16 -24.82
C TRP A 134 -0.64 2.70 -23.49
N VAL A 135 -1.47 3.44 -22.75
CA VAL A 135 -1.11 3.96 -21.43
C VAL A 135 -0.90 2.81 -20.43
N ALA A 136 -1.75 1.79 -20.46
CA ALA A 136 -1.60 0.59 -19.65
C ALA A 136 -0.27 -0.12 -19.95
N LEU A 137 -0.01 -0.45 -21.21
CA LEU A 137 1.19 -1.16 -21.64
C LEU A 137 2.46 -0.38 -21.36
N SER A 138 2.52 0.89 -21.75
CA SER A 138 3.70 1.74 -21.54
C SER A 138 3.98 1.97 -20.06
N GLY A 139 2.96 2.27 -19.25
CA GLY A 139 3.10 2.50 -17.81
C GLY A 139 3.54 1.24 -17.06
N ILE A 140 2.92 0.09 -17.35
CA ILE A 140 3.26 -1.18 -16.73
C ILE A 140 4.64 -1.65 -17.20
N ALA A 141 4.96 -1.58 -18.49
CA ALA A 141 6.26 -2.00 -19.01
C ALA A 141 7.41 -1.13 -18.46
N ALA A 142 7.27 0.20 -18.50
CA ALA A 142 8.29 1.10 -17.98
C ALA A 142 8.46 0.95 -16.46
N GLY A 143 7.35 0.87 -15.72
CA GLY A 143 7.40 0.64 -14.27
C GLY A 143 8.00 -0.73 -13.91
N THR A 144 7.68 -1.78 -14.65
CA THR A 144 8.27 -3.11 -14.46
C THR A 144 9.76 -3.10 -14.77
N ALA A 145 10.19 -2.44 -15.85
CA ALA A 145 11.60 -2.32 -16.20
C ALA A 145 12.42 -1.63 -15.10
N ILE A 146 11.91 -0.52 -14.53
CA ILE A 146 12.54 0.16 -13.39
C ILE A 146 12.57 -0.76 -12.15
N GLY A 147 11.48 -1.47 -11.88
CA GLY A 147 11.40 -2.41 -10.75
C GLY A 147 12.38 -3.58 -10.88
N VAL A 148 12.52 -4.15 -12.08
CA VAL A 148 13.49 -5.22 -12.38
C VAL A 148 14.91 -4.71 -12.22
N TRP A 149 15.21 -3.50 -12.69
CA TRP A 149 16.50 -2.86 -12.44
C TRP A 149 16.78 -2.72 -10.94
N GLY A 150 15.82 -2.21 -10.16
CA GLY A 150 15.98 -2.02 -8.71
C GLY A 150 16.18 -3.35 -7.97
N ALA A 151 15.41 -4.38 -8.35
CA ALA A 151 15.56 -5.73 -7.79
C ALA A 151 16.93 -6.34 -8.12
N ASN A 152 17.39 -6.23 -9.37
CA ASN A 152 18.71 -6.72 -9.78
C ASN A 152 19.84 -5.95 -9.11
N HIS A 153 19.71 -4.63 -8.95
CA HIS A 153 20.68 -3.79 -8.23
C HIS A 153 20.81 -4.23 -6.77
N LEU A 154 19.68 -4.46 -6.10
CA LEU A 154 19.66 -4.91 -4.72
C LEU A 154 20.24 -6.33 -4.58
N ALA A 155 19.90 -7.24 -5.49
CA ALA A 155 20.42 -8.60 -5.52
C ALA A 155 21.95 -8.62 -5.77
N ALA A 156 22.44 -7.85 -6.73
CA ALA A 156 23.87 -7.72 -7.03
C ALA A 156 24.65 -7.14 -5.84
N ALA A 157 24.01 -6.31 -5.02
CA ALA A 157 24.57 -5.75 -3.80
C ALA A 157 24.35 -6.62 -2.55
N ASN A 158 23.91 -7.87 -2.68
CA ASN A 158 23.58 -8.78 -1.58
C ASN A 158 22.65 -8.16 -0.53
N PHE A 159 21.64 -7.41 -0.99
CA PHE A 159 20.65 -6.74 -0.16
C PHE A 159 21.25 -5.73 0.84
N ALA A 160 22.41 -5.13 0.51
CA ALA A 160 23.01 -4.10 1.32
C ALA A 160 22.06 -2.90 1.51
N PRO A 161 21.92 -2.33 2.72
CA PRO A 161 20.98 -1.24 2.98
C PRO A 161 21.18 -0.01 2.08
N VAL A 162 22.42 0.28 1.69
CA VAL A 162 22.75 1.36 0.75
C VAL A 162 22.07 1.15 -0.61
N ALA A 163 22.16 -0.06 -1.15
CA ALA A 163 21.60 -0.37 -2.47
C ALA A 163 20.07 -0.24 -2.46
N ALA A 164 19.42 -0.57 -1.34
CA ALA A 164 18.00 -0.34 -1.18
C ALA A 164 17.66 1.16 -1.18
N MET A 165 18.40 1.99 -0.44
CA MET A 165 18.22 3.44 -0.45
C MET A 165 18.42 4.04 -1.84
N GLU A 166 19.40 3.54 -2.61
CA GLU A 166 19.59 3.94 -4.01
C GLU A 166 18.38 3.55 -4.88
N SER A 167 17.85 2.33 -4.73
CA SER A 167 16.66 1.90 -5.48
C SER A 167 15.43 2.75 -5.16
N TYR A 168 15.33 3.32 -3.94
CA TYR A 168 14.25 4.23 -3.57
C TYR A 168 14.25 5.55 -4.36
N THR A 169 15.38 5.96 -4.96
CA THR A 169 15.46 7.21 -5.75
C THR A 169 14.60 7.19 -7.02
N VAL A 170 14.39 6.01 -7.61
CA VAL A 170 13.54 5.82 -8.79
C VAL A 170 12.18 5.22 -8.45
N TYR A 171 11.97 4.82 -7.20
CA TYR A 171 10.76 4.15 -6.72
C TYR A 171 9.50 4.98 -6.93
N GLN A 172 9.57 6.30 -6.75
CA GLN A 172 8.41 7.16 -6.95
C GLN A 172 7.99 7.24 -8.42
N LEU A 173 8.97 7.31 -9.32
CA LEU A 173 8.71 7.26 -10.76
C LEU A 173 8.13 5.90 -11.17
N GLN A 174 8.73 4.81 -10.69
CA GLN A 174 8.22 3.45 -10.88
C GLN A 174 6.76 3.35 -10.44
N ARG A 175 6.44 3.79 -9.23
CA ARG A 175 5.08 3.77 -8.66
C ARG A 175 4.10 4.58 -9.48
N LEU A 176 4.49 5.78 -9.92
CA LEU A 176 3.64 6.64 -10.72
C LEU A 176 3.25 5.95 -12.04
N LEU A 177 4.25 5.47 -12.76
CA LEU A 177 4.06 4.80 -14.06
C LEU A 177 3.19 3.55 -13.92
N MET A 178 3.49 2.69 -12.93
CA MET A 178 2.68 1.50 -12.66
C MET A 178 1.25 1.84 -12.26
N SER A 179 1.05 2.86 -11.41
CA SER A 179 -0.28 3.23 -10.93
C SER A 179 -1.16 3.76 -12.06
N ILE A 180 -0.62 4.62 -12.92
CA ILE A 180 -1.34 5.13 -14.09
C ILE A 180 -1.62 3.97 -15.07
N GLY A 181 -0.64 3.10 -15.29
CA GLY A 181 -0.78 1.93 -16.15
C GLY A 181 -1.87 0.97 -15.67
N TYR A 182 -1.87 0.61 -14.38
CA TYR A 182 -2.91 -0.23 -13.79
C TYR A 182 -4.28 0.43 -13.81
N LEU A 183 -4.36 1.73 -13.53
CA LEU A 183 -5.62 2.47 -13.60
C LEU A 183 -6.20 2.43 -15.03
N ALA A 184 -5.37 2.71 -16.03
CA ALA A 184 -5.78 2.64 -17.43
C ALA A 184 -6.19 1.22 -17.83
N ALA A 185 -5.47 0.19 -17.38
CA ALA A 185 -5.81 -1.20 -17.62
C ALA A 185 -7.18 -1.57 -17.02
N ILE A 186 -7.41 -1.24 -15.74
CA ILE A 186 -8.67 -1.51 -15.05
C ILE A 186 -9.84 -0.84 -15.77
N VAL A 187 -9.73 0.45 -16.07
CA VAL A 187 -10.80 1.18 -16.77
C VAL A 187 -11.03 0.62 -18.17
N GLY A 188 -9.96 0.33 -18.92
CA GLY A 188 -10.05 -0.27 -20.25
C GLY A 188 -10.73 -1.64 -20.25
N ILE A 189 -10.38 -2.50 -19.28
CA ILE A 189 -10.99 -3.83 -19.09
C ILE A 189 -12.49 -3.71 -18.77
N VAL A 190 -12.86 -2.76 -17.89
CA VAL A 190 -14.26 -2.51 -17.53
C VAL A 190 -15.05 -2.02 -18.75
N GLN A 191 -14.51 -1.09 -19.53
CA GLN A 191 -15.14 -0.63 -20.78
C GLN A 191 -15.30 -1.73 -21.82
N ALA A 192 -14.30 -2.60 -21.94
CA ALA A 192 -14.32 -3.72 -22.87
C ALA A 192 -15.26 -4.85 -22.41
N ARG A 193 -15.80 -4.77 -21.18
CA ARG A 193 -16.68 -5.76 -20.54
C ARG A 193 -16.06 -7.17 -20.45
N TRP A 194 -14.73 -7.28 -20.47
CA TRP A 194 -14.02 -8.55 -20.42
C TRP A 194 -14.26 -9.35 -19.14
N LEU A 195 -14.56 -8.66 -18.04
CA LEU A 195 -14.81 -9.28 -16.73
C LEU A 195 -16.31 -9.31 -16.38
N GLY A 196 -17.21 -9.52 -17.36
CA GLY A 196 -18.66 -9.41 -17.16
C GLY A 196 -19.18 -10.14 -15.92
N LEU A 197 -18.77 -11.40 -15.72
CA LEU A 197 -19.17 -12.21 -14.55
C LEU A 197 -18.57 -11.72 -13.22
N LEU A 198 -17.38 -11.11 -13.24
CA LEU A 198 -16.70 -10.62 -12.04
C LEU A 198 -17.02 -9.15 -11.71
N THR A 199 -17.59 -8.41 -12.65
CA THR A 199 -17.86 -6.97 -12.47
C THR A 199 -18.85 -6.73 -11.32
N ARG A 200 -19.89 -7.58 -11.22
CA ARG A 200 -20.87 -7.51 -10.13
C ARG A 200 -20.26 -7.80 -8.75
N PRO A 201 -19.59 -8.93 -8.51
CA PRO A 201 -18.99 -9.19 -7.21
C PRO A 201 -17.90 -8.18 -6.84
N LEU A 202 -17.07 -7.75 -7.80
CA LEU A 202 -16.07 -6.70 -7.55
C LEU A 202 -16.73 -5.36 -7.17
N SER A 203 -17.81 -4.97 -7.85
CA SER A 203 -18.59 -3.78 -7.49
C SER A 203 -19.20 -3.90 -6.09
N ALA A 204 -19.72 -5.07 -5.72
CA ALA A 204 -20.24 -5.31 -4.39
C ALA A 204 -19.16 -5.18 -3.30
N VAL A 205 -17.98 -5.79 -3.52
CA VAL A 205 -16.83 -5.67 -2.61
C VAL A 205 -16.41 -4.20 -2.46
N GLY A 206 -16.37 -3.44 -3.56
CA GLY A 206 -16.06 -2.01 -3.54
C GLY A 206 -17.07 -1.15 -2.77
N ARG A 207 -18.38 -1.47 -2.85
CA ARG A 207 -19.43 -0.79 -2.06
C ARG A 207 -19.36 -1.11 -0.55
N MET A 208 -18.68 -2.19 -0.18
CA MET A 208 -18.44 -2.62 1.20
C MET A 208 -16.96 -2.50 1.59
N ALA A 209 -16.19 -1.60 0.95
CA ALA A 209 -14.74 -1.53 1.14
C ALA A 209 -14.32 -1.33 2.61
N PHE A 210 -15.05 -0.52 3.38
CA PHE A 210 -14.71 -0.26 4.78
C PHE A 210 -15.08 -1.45 5.68
N SER A 211 -16.26 -2.03 5.49
CA SER A 211 -16.64 -3.25 6.20
C SER A 211 -15.71 -4.42 5.88
N ASN A 212 -15.34 -4.59 4.61
CA ASN A 212 -14.41 -5.64 4.17
C ASN A 212 -13.00 -5.42 4.71
N TYR A 213 -12.55 -4.17 4.82
CA TYR A 213 -11.29 -3.84 5.47
C TYR A 213 -11.28 -4.29 6.94
N ILE A 214 -12.32 -3.93 7.70
CA ILE A 214 -12.43 -4.33 9.12
C ILE A 214 -12.56 -5.85 9.25
N LEU A 215 -13.37 -6.49 8.40
CA LEU A 215 -13.50 -7.95 8.38
C LEU A 215 -12.14 -8.61 8.10
N HIS A 216 -11.37 -8.11 7.13
CA HIS A 216 -10.04 -8.62 6.83
C HIS A 216 -9.10 -8.45 8.03
N THR A 217 -9.12 -7.30 8.70
CA THR A 217 -8.36 -7.09 9.94
C THR A 217 -8.74 -8.12 11.00
N LEU A 218 -10.04 -8.30 11.26
CA LEU A 218 -10.52 -9.27 12.26
C LEU A 218 -10.09 -10.71 11.92
N ILE A 219 -10.23 -11.13 10.65
CA ILE A 219 -9.79 -12.44 10.20
C ILE A 219 -8.27 -12.60 10.42
N CYS A 220 -7.46 -11.66 9.92
CA CYS A 220 -6.01 -11.75 10.02
C CYS A 220 -5.51 -11.70 11.47
N THR A 221 -6.06 -10.82 12.32
CA THR A 221 -5.65 -10.79 13.73
C THR A 221 -6.07 -12.06 14.45
N THR A 222 -7.24 -12.62 14.14
CA THR A 222 -7.68 -13.89 14.73
C THR A 222 -6.82 -15.06 14.27
N LEU A 223 -6.46 -15.15 12.99
CA LEU A 223 -5.60 -16.23 12.47
C LEU A 223 -4.16 -16.11 12.99
N PHE A 224 -3.57 -14.93 12.92
CA PHE A 224 -2.13 -14.79 13.14
C PHE A 224 -1.76 -14.48 14.58
N TYR A 225 -2.57 -13.74 15.35
CA TYR A 225 -2.16 -13.34 16.70
C TYR A 225 -2.57 -14.38 17.75
N GLY A 226 -1.85 -14.38 18.87
CA GLY A 226 -2.02 -15.38 19.94
C GLY A 226 -3.34 -15.34 20.69
N HIS A 227 -4.14 -14.27 20.55
CA HIS A 227 -5.51 -14.25 21.07
C HIS A 227 -6.51 -15.07 20.24
N GLY A 228 -6.11 -15.54 19.05
CA GLY A 228 -6.86 -16.49 18.23
C GLY A 228 -6.06 -17.77 17.97
N PHE A 229 -5.60 -17.99 16.75
CA PHE A 229 -4.87 -19.23 16.35
C PHE A 229 -3.34 -19.12 16.44
N GLY A 230 -2.79 -17.91 16.60
CA GLY A 230 -1.35 -17.71 16.80
C GLY A 230 -0.47 -18.20 15.64
N TRP A 231 -0.90 -18.01 14.39
CA TRP A 231 -0.12 -18.39 13.20
C TRP A 231 1.04 -17.46 12.84
N PHE A 232 1.30 -16.41 13.62
CA PHE A 232 2.40 -15.48 13.36
C PHE A 232 3.73 -16.22 13.21
N GLY A 233 4.39 -16.05 12.06
CA GLY A 233 5.65 -16.73 11.72
C GLY A 233 5.57 -18.26 11.60
N LYS A 234 4.37 -18.86 11.43
CA LYS A 234 4.21 -20.32 11.20
C LYS A 234 4.12 -20.69 9.72
N LEU A 235 3.60 -19.78 8.90
CA LEU A 235 3.37 -20.00 7.47
C LEU A 235 4.56 -19.48 6.65
N GLN A 236 4.92 -20.23 5.61
CA GLN A 236 5.81 -19.80 4.55
C GLN A 236 5.14 -18.74 3.68
N ARG A 237 5.97 -17.97 2.96
CA ARG A 237 5.49 -16.85 2.14
C ARG A 237 4.46 -17.27 1.10
N TYR A 238 4.61 -18.45 0.50
CA TYR A 238 3.66 -18.92 -0.51
C TYR A 238 2.33 -19.39 0.10
N GLU A 239 2.36 -19.95 1.32
CA GLU A 239 1.16 -20.40 2.04
C GLU A 239 0.24 -19.23 2.40
N LEU A 240 0.81 -18.04 2.65
CA LEU A 240 0.05 -16.81 2.86
C LEU A 240 -0.86 -16.47 1.65
N TYR A 241 -0.47 -16.83 0.42
CA TYR A 241 -1.32 -16.59 -0.74
C TYR A 241 -2.61 -17.42 -0.70
N TYR A 242 -2.60 -18.61 -0.09
CA TYR A 242 -3.82 -19.39 0.11
C TYR A 242 -4.78 -18.71 1.07
N VAL A 243 -4.24 -18.11 2.16
CA VAL A 243 -5.05 -17.32 3.10
C VAL A 243 -5.66 -16.09 2.40
N VAL A 244 -4.87 -15.38 1.60
CA VAL A 244 -5.35 -14.23 0.82
C VAL A 244 -6.46 -14.66 -0.16
N ALA A 245 -6.24 -15.73 -0.92
CA ALA A 245 -7.22 -16.25 -1.87
C ALA A 245 -8.53 -16.67 -1.17
N ALA A 246 -8.45 -17.31 0.00
CA ALA A 246 -9.62 -17.69 0.79
C ALA A 246 -10.42 -16.46 1.27
N ILE A 247 -9.75 -15.42 1.76
CA ILE A 247 -10.40 -14.18 2.20
C ILE A 247 -11.06 -13.46 1.00
N TRP A 248 -10.38 -13.41 -0.14
CA TRP A 248 -10.94 -12.81 -1.36
C TRP A 248 -12.17 -13.56 -1.84
N LEU A 249 -12.13 -14.90 -1.88
CA LEU A 249 -13.27 -15.72 -2.26
C LEU A 249 -14.45 -15.48 -1.32
N LEU A 250 -14.21 -15.47 -0.01
CA LEU A 250 -15.23 -15.15 0.99
C LEU A 250 -15.87 -13.78 0.72
N GLN A 251 -15.08 -12.74 0.47
CA GLN A 251 -15.60 -11.39 0.22
C GLN A 251 -16.37 -11.29 -1.11
N LEU A 252 -15.86 -11.92 -2.16
CA LEU A 252 -16.52 -11.97 -3.47
C LEU A 252 -17.88 -12.68 -3.42
N ILE A 253 -18.09 -13.60 -2.47
CA ILE A 253 -19.35 -14.30 -2.27
C ILE A 253 -20.27 -13.53 -1.30
N VAL A 254 -19.75 -13.16 -0.12
CA VAL A 254 -20.54 -12.57 0.96
C VAL A 254 -20.99 -11.16 0.63
N SER A 255 -20.15 -10.32 0.02
CA SER A 255 -20.51 -8.93 -0.28
C SER A 255 -21.73 -8.81 -1.21
N PRO A 256 -21.82 -9.56 -2.33
CA PRO A 256 -23.03 -9.58 -3.16
C PRO A 256 -24.27 -10.07 -2.42
N ILE A 257 -24.15 -11.15 -1.65
CA ILE A 257 -25.28 -11.74 -0.91
C ILE A 257 -25.82 -10.72 0.10
N TRP A 258 -24.93 -10.06 0.84
CA TRP A 258 -25.28 -9.02 1.80
C TRP A 258 -26.03 -7.86 1.13
N LEU A 259 -25.53 -7.38 -0.01
CA LEU A 259 -26.12 -6.23 -0.70
C LEU A 259 -27.45 -6.50 -1.41
N ARG A 260 -27.89 -7.78 -1.47
CA ARG A 260 -29.28 -8.11 -1.86
C ARG A 260 -30.28 -7.66 -0.80
N ALA A 261 -29.92 -7.78 0.48
CA ALA A 261 -30.78 -7.39 1.60
C ALA A 261 -30.53 -5.94 2.07
N TYR A 262 -29.28 -5.47 2.01
CA TYR A 262 -28.85 -4.20 2.61
C TYR A 262 -28.26 -3.24 1.58
N ARG A 263 -28.39 -1.92 1.82
CA ARG A 263 -27.88 -0.87 0.92
C ARG A 263 -26.39 -0.58 1.09
N PHE A 264 -25.86 -0.85 2.28
CA PHE A 264 -24.49 -0.56 2.69
C PHE A 264 -23.92 -1.73 3.48
N GLY A 265 -22.59 -1.81 3.59
CA GLY A 265 -21.98 -2.63 4.63
C GLY A 265 -22.26 -2.04 6.02
N PRO A 266 -22.17 -2.87 7.07
CA PRO A 266 -22.49 -2.46 8.44
C PRO A 266 -21.65 -1.26 8.92
N ILE A 267 -20.35 -1.26 8.63
CA ILE A 267 -19.45 -0.20 9.07
C ILE A 267 -19.66 1.08 8.26
N GLU A 268 -19.94 0.98 6.95
CA GLU A 268 -20.32 2.13 6.13
C GLU A 268 -21.61 2.77 6.63
N TRP A 269 -22.58 1.96 7.04
CA TRP A 269 -23.82 2.45 7.63
C TRP A 269 -23.58 3.19 8.95
N CYS A 270 -22.76 2.63 9.84
CA CYS A 270 -22.35 3.30 11.08
C CYS A 270 -21.66 4.63 10.78
N TRP A 271 -20.67 4.60 9.89
CA TRP A 271 -19.91 5.79 9.49
C TRP A 271 -20.81 6.89 8.93
N ARG A 272 -21.66 6.59 7.94
CA ARG A 272 -22.57 7.58 7.35
C ARG A 272 -23.60 8.09 8.35
N SER A 273 -24.11 7.23 9.22
CA SER A 273 -25.08 7.64 10.23
C SER A 273 -24.46 8.59 11.25
N LEU A 274 -23.19 8.37 11.61
CA LEU A 274 -22.42 9.25 12.48
C LEU A 274 -22.06 10.56 11.78
N THR A 275 -21.55 10.53 10.53
CA THR A 275 -21.17 11.73 9.77
C THR A 275 -22.33 12.71 9.62
N TYR A 276 -23.52 12.20 9.30
CA TYR A 276 -24.71 13.04 9.11
C TYR A 276 -25.56 13.19 10.37
N TRP A 277 -25.11 12.64 11.51
CA TRP A 277 -25.89 12.62 12.77
C TRP A 277 -27.35 12.16 12.60
N LYS A 278 -27.58 11.25 11.65
CA LYS A 278 -28.91 10.76 11.28
C LYS A 278 -28.83 9.30 10.89
N ARG A 279 -29.67 8.47 11.52
CA ARG A 279 -29.78 7.04 11.22
C ARG A 279 -30.17 6.84 9.75
N GLN A 280 -29.26 6.28 8.97
CA GLN A 280 -29.52 5.98 7.56
C GLN A 280 -30.41 4.73 7.42
N GLN A 281 -31.18 4.63 6.35
CA GLN A 281 -31.96 3.42 6.07
C GLN A 281 -31.04 2.30 5.57
N MET A 282 -30.99 1.19 6.31
CA MET A 282 -30.05 0.10 6.04
C MET A 282 -30.59 -0.95 5.06
N ARG A 283 -31.88 -1.30 5.16
CA ARG A 283 -32.51 -2.30 4.31
C ARG A 283 -32.87 -1.72 2.95
N GLN A 284 -32.78 -2.54 1.91
CA GLN A 284 -33.31 -2.23 0.58
C GLN A 284 -34.85 -2.09 0.67
N PRO A 285 -35.48 -1.09 0.01
CA PRO A 285 -36.94 -1.02 -0.06
C PRO A 285 -37.51 -2.26 -0.76
N THR A 286 -38.64 -2.80 -0.28
CA THR A 286 -39.27 -4.02 -0.81
C THR A 286 -39.55 -3.95 -2.32
N SER A 287 -39.87 -2.75 -2.85
CA SER A 287 -40.07 -2.55 -4.29
C SER A 287 -38.80 -2.78 -5.13
N ALA A 288 -37.62 -2.46 -4.60
CA ALA A 288 -36.33 -2.66 -5.27
C ALA A 288 -35.82 -4.11 -5.20
N GLN A 289 -36.36 -4.93 -4.27
CA GLN A 289 -36.03 -6.35 -4.19
C GLN A 289 -36.77 -7.18 -5.27
N SER A 290 -37.98 -6.77 -5.65
CA SER A 290 -38.75 -7.44 -6.72
C SER A 290 -38.06 -7.33 -8.10
N SER A 291 -37.51 -6.17 -8.44
CA SER A 291 -36.85 -5.95 -9.74
C SER A 291 -35.51 -6.67 -9.89
N LEU A 292 -34.80 -6.95 -8.79
CA LEU A 292 -33.58 -7.77 -8.79
C LEU A 292 -33.88 -9.27 -8.91
N ALA A 293 -35.08 -9.71 -8.51
CA ALA A 293 -35.52 -11.09 -8.65
C ALA A 293 -36.03 -11.39 -10.07
N GLU A 294 -36.68 -10.40 -10.72
CA GLU A 294 -37.21 -10.54 -12.08
C GLU A 294 -36.15 -10.43 -13.18
N ASN A 295 -34.97 -9.84 -12.91
CA ASN A 295 -33.91 -9.69 -13.91
C ASN A 295 -32.55 -10.21 -13.39
N PRO A 296 -32.34 -11.54 -13.36
CA PRO A 296 -31.04 -12.14 -13.12
C PRO A 296 -30.16 -12.03 -14.39
N VAL A 297 -29.90 -10.81 -14.87
CA VAL A 297 -29.01 -10.58 -16.03
C VAL A 297 -27.55 -10.85 -15.67
#